data_AF-A0A6A6ASE2-F1
#
_entry.id   AF-A0A6A6ASE2-F1
#
_cell.length_a   1.000
_cell.length_b   1.000
_cell.length_c   1.000
_cell.angle_alpha   90.00
_cell.angle_beta   90.00
_cell.angle_gamma   90.00
#
_symmetry.space_group_name_H-M   'P 1'
#
loop_
_entity.id
_entity.type
_entity.pdbx_description
1 polymer ?
#
loop_
_entity_poly.entity_id
_entity_poly.type
_entity_poly.pdbx_seq_one_letter_code
_entity_poly.pdbx_strand_id
1 'polypeptide(L)'
;MAISRSLRSLFKAIALLAAIFLLILGIGFFRYSDRVLRTQPISTGNLSPPSAEESGSVPIAILPAAAPTGLPRKANDTLLAQAPPYIHAILNSSDSTFARLECPQPDLERYAYLGDSPDQSEASQHPRFFFALDLYQCVHLLPRLLGSIIETIRFLGPENCVLSIVEGRSDDGTFEVLDELRSSLQALGVKYFFQTSDISPIAPGTDRIEALAGLRNLALHDLLAHPAHYNPDTTVIFLNDIALCMEDILELLHQRKWQGADQTCAMDWTYVGDNPTFYDVWIARGMTGDLFFNIPDDGSWDFAWNLFWNDDKARTRLAAAKPFQVFACWNGVTAFTAKPLLDGRIKFRASGPGECFQGEPKLFAKDMWANGHGRIAVVPSVNVEYSDEAAKKIKALKGYVTSHVANEGDDGRIEWETKPPEKVKCMPDHQHQTFVDWDEGLRPRLPEKQTNRT
;
A
#
# COMPACT_ATOMS: atom_id res chain seq x y z
N MET A 1 -40.29 -2.43 -55.30
CA MET A 1 -40.78 -2.21 -53.91
C MET A 1 -40.10 -3.10 -52.85
N ALA A 2 -39.67 -4.33 -53.15
CA ALA A 2 -39.08 -5.25 -52.17
C ALA A 2 -37.68 -4.85 -51.65
N ILE A 3 -36.82 -4.25 -52.49
CA ILE A 3 -35.43 -3.89 -52.15
C ILE A 3 -35.37 -2.75 -51.10
N SER A 4 -36.29 -1.79 -51.19
CA SER A 4 -36.43 -0.68 -50.23
C SER A 4 -36.85 -1.15 -48.83
N ARG A 5 -37.66 -2.22 -48.74
CA ARG A 5 -38.06 -2.84 -47.47
C ARG A 5 -36.90 -3.59 -46.80
N SER A 6 -36.07 -4.28 -47.59
CA SER A 6 -34.89 -5.00 -47.10
C SER A 6 -33.84 -4.05 -46.51
N LEU A 7 -33.56 -2.93 -47.19
CA LEU A 7 -32.57 -1.96 -46.74
C LEU A 7 -32.99 -1.25 -45.44
N ARG A 8 -34.30 -0.97 -45.29
CA ARG A 8 -34.87 -0.43 -44.04
C ARG A 8 -34.80 -1.41 -42.88
N SER A 9 -34.92 -2.71 -43.14
CA SER A 9 -34.79 -3.75 -42.12
C SER A 9 -33.33 -3.88 -41.64
N LEU A 10 -32.37 -3.82 -42.56
CA LEU A 10 -30.95 -3.86 -42.24
C LEU A 10 -30.50 -2.64 -41.43
N PHE A 11 -30.96 -1.44 -41.80
CA PHE A 11 -30.67 -0.21 -41.03
C PHE A 11 -31.23 -0.26 -39.61
N LYS A 12 -32.43 -0.83 -39.43
CA LYS A 12 -33.01 -1.03 -38.09
C LYS A 12 -32.21 -2.02 -37.24
N ALA A 13 -31.70 -3.10 -37.85
CA ALA A 13 -30.86 -4.08 -37.15
C ALA A 13 -29.51 -3.48 -36.71
N ILE A 14 -28.88 -2.68 -37.57
CA ILE A 14 -27.61 -2.00 -37.26
C ILE A 14 -27.83 -0.95 -36.15
N ALA A 15 -28.91 -0.17 -36.23
CA ALA A 15 -29.26 0.80 -35.19
C ALA A 15 -29.53 0.13 -33.83
N LEU A 16 -30.18 -1.04 -33.83
CA LEU A 16 -30.44 -1.81 -32.61
C LEU A 16 -29.14 -2.36 -31.99
N LEU A 17 -28.23 -2.89 -32.82
CA LEU A 17 -26.92 -3.37 -32.36
C LEU A 17 -26.05 -2.23 -31.80
N ALA A 18 -26.06 -1.05 -32.44
CA ALA A 18 -25.38 0.13 -31.94
C ALA A 18 -25.97 0.62 -30.61
N ALA A 19 -27.30 0.58 -30.45
CA ALA A 19 -27.96 0.94 -29.20
C ALA A 19 -27.65 -0.05 -28.06
N ILE A 20 -27.59 -1.36 -28.35
CA ILE A 20 -27.20 -2.39 -27.38
C ILE A 20 -25.73 -2.22 -26.97
N PHE A 21 -24.84 -1.95 -27.93
CA PHE A 21 -23.42 -1.71 -27.64
C PHE A 21 -23.21 -0.46 -26.78
N LEU A 22 -23.94 0.62 -27.05
CA LEU A 22 -23.94 1.84 -26.22
C LEU A 22 -24.54 1.61 -24.83
N LEU A 23 -25.53 0.73 -24.69
CA LEU A 23 -26.08 0.31 -23.39
C LEU A 23 -25.07 -0.53 -22.59
N ILE A 24 -24.34 -1.44 -23.23
CA ILE A 24 -23.30 -2.26 -22.57
C ILE A 24 -22.12 -1.39 -22.14
N LEU A 25 -21.66 -0.47 -23.00
CA LEU A 25 -20.65 0.53 -22.64
C LEU A 25 -21.15 1.47 -21.54
N GLY A 26 -22.41 1.90 -21.61
CA GLY A 26 -23.04 2.74 -20.59
C GLY A 26 -23.14 2.06 -19.23
N ILE A 27 -23.47 0.76 -19.17
CA ILE A 27 -23.51 -0.04 -17.93
C ILE A 27 -22.10 -0.32 -17.40
N GLY A 28 -21.12 -0.56 -18.28
CA GLY A 28 -19.70 -0.70 -17.90
C GLY A 28 -19.14 0.60 -17.33
N PHE A 29 -19.46 1.73 -17.95
CA PHE A 29 -19.10 3.07 -17.45
C PHE A 29 -19.83 3.40 -16.15
N PHE A 30 -21.11 3.03 -16.01
CA PHE A 30 -21.86 3.24 -14.77
C PHE A 30 -21.30 2.40 -13.62
N ARG A 31 -20.93 1.12 -13.84
CA ARG A 31 -20.37 0.25 -12.80
C ARG A 31 -18.93 0.60 -12.41
N TYR A 32 -18.14 1.11 -13.35
CA TYR A 32 -16.80 1.65 -13.08
C TYR A 32 -16.90 2.99 -12.31
N SER A 33 -17.81 3.86 -12.74
CA SER A 33 -18.11 5.12 -12.08
C SER A 33 -18.71 4.92 -10.68
N ASP A 34 -19.56 3.91 -10.45
CA ASP A 34 -20.11 3.61 -9.11
C ASP A 34 -19.03 3.08 -8.13
N ARG A 35 -17.92 2.50 -8.64
CA ARG A 35 -16.75 2.13 -7.83
C ARG A 35 -15.87 3.34 -7.48
N VAL A 36 -15.77 4.32 -8.36
CA VAL A 36 -14.98 5.55 -8.16
C VAL A 36 -15.76 6.63 -7.39
N LEU A 37 -17.08 6.73 -7.57
CA LEU A 37 -17.97 7.75 -6.96
C LEU A 37 -18.54 7.35 -5.60
N ARG A 38 -18.23 6.16 -5.07
CA ARG A 38 -18.64 5.78 -3.70
C ARG A 38 -17.79 6.38 -2.59
N THR A 39 -16.97 7.39 -2.89
CA THR A 39 -16.63 8.43 -1.92
C THR A 39 -17.81 9.40 -1.83
N GLN A 40 -18.85 9.01 -1.09
CA GLN A 40 -19.89 9.94 -0.67
C GLN A 40 -19.26 11.03 0.22
N PRO A 41 -19.74 12.29 0.14
CA PRO A 41 -19.27 13.38 0.97
C PRO A 41 -19.54 13.08 2.45
N ILE A 42 -18.60 13.52 3.29
CA ILE A 42 -18.68 13.45 4.75
C ILE A 42 -20.01 14.07 5.20
N SER A 43 -20.92 13.23 5.70
CA SER A 43 -22.10 13.70 6.41
C SER A 43 -21.64 14.19 7.77
N THR A 44 -21.62 15.51 7.95
CA THR A 44 -21.40 16.16 9.23
C THR A 44 -22.57 15.85 10.17
N GLY A 45 -22.39 14.82 11.00
CA GLY A 45 -23.20 14.66 12.20
C GLY A 45 -22.96 15.85 13.13
N ASN A 46 -24.00 16.64 13.36
CA ASN A 46 -24.01 17.74 14.34
C ASN A 46 -23.57 17.23 15.72
N LEU A 47 -22.36 17.58 16.14
CA LEU A 47 -21.91 17.42 17.53
C LEU A 47 -22.39 18.63 18.33
N SER A 48 -23.37 18.40 19.21
CA SER A 48 -23.61 19.28 20.36
C SER A 48 -22.51 19.02 21.40
N PRO A 49 -22.02 20.06 22.12
CA PRO A 49 -20.90 19.89 23.04
C PRO A 49 -21.31 19.10 24.30
N PRO A 50 -20.51 18.13 24.77
CA PRO A 50 -20.69 17.58 26.09
C PRO A 50 -20.15 18.54 27.16
N SER A 51 -20.91 18.62 28.24
CA SER A 51 -20.61 19.34 29.47
C SER A 51 -19.32 18.86 30.14
N ALA A 52 -18.62 19.82 30.76
CA ALA A 52 -17.37 19.66 31.48
C ALA A 52 -17.46 18.65 32.64
N GLU A 53 -16.45 17.78 32.75
CA GLU A 53 -16.04 17.14 34.00
C GLU A 53 -14.57 16.70 33.95
N GLU A 54 -14.01 16.48 35.13
CA GLU A 54 -12.66 16.84 35.58
C GLU A 54 -11.46 15.97 35.13
N SER A 55 -10.28 16.58 35.32
CA SER A 55 -8.94 16.11 35.01
C SER A 55 -8.51 14.83 35.73
N GLY A 56 -7.90 13.91 34.98
CA GLY A 56 -7.02 12.86 35.50
C GLY A 56 -5.94 12.53 34.48
N SER A 57 -4.67 12.74 34.83
CA SER A 57 -3.51 12.37 34.04
C SER A 57 -3.43 10.84 33.87
N VAL A 58 -3.48 10.34 32.64
CA VAL A 58 -3.29 8.91 32.33
C VAL A 58 -2.02 8.75 31.48
N PRO A 59 -1.08 7.87 31.86
CA PRO A 59 0.08 7.53 31.03
C PRO A 59 -0.39 6.86 29.74
N ILE A 60 0.29 7.10 28.62
CA ILE A 60 0.08 6.38 27.36
C ILE A 60 0.41 4.90 27.59
N ALA A 61 -0.61 4.12 27.93
CA ALA A 61 -0.51 2.67 28.01
C ALA A 61 -0.50 2.14 26.58
N ILE A 62 0.60 1.49 26.19
CA ILE A 62 0.69 0.69 24.98
C ILE A 62 -0.29 -0.47 25.17
N LEU A 63 -1.51 -0.33 24.65
CA LEU A 63 -2.46 -1.43 24.55
C LEU A 63 -1.84 -2.54 23.68
N PRO A 64 -1.89 -3.81 24.09
CA PRO A 64 -1.44 -4.94 23.29
C PRO A 64 -2.11 -4.90 21.93
N ALA A 65 -1.44 -5.39 20.89
CA ALA A 65 -2.07 -5.64 19.59
C ALA A 65 -3.38 -6.41 19.83
N ALA A 66 -4.48 -5.92 19.26
CA ALA A 66 -5.78 -6.55 19.41
C ALA A 66 -5.66 -8.04 19.11
N ALA A 67 -6.20 -8.88 19.99
CA ALA A 67 -6.24 -10.33 19.80
C ALA A 67 -6.95 -10.66 18.47
N PRO A 68 -6.61 -11.78 17.79
CA PRO A 68 -7.30 -12.20 16.58
C PRO A 68 -8.83 -12.28 16.84
N THR A 69 -9.60 -11.46 16.12
CA THR A 69 -11.04 -11.28 16.35
C THR A 69 -11.92 -12.25 15.56
N GLY A 70 -11.39 -13.02 14.62
CA GLY A 70 -12.18 -13.91 13.76
C GLY A 70 -12.48 -15.27 14.39
N LEU A 71 -13.76 -15.57 14.63
CA LEU A 71 -14.28 -16.94 14.70
C LEU A 71 -13.77 -17.77 13.49
N PRO A 72 -13.58 -19.11 13.60
CA PRO A 72 -13.19 -19.90 12.45
C PRO A 72 -14.22 -19.74 11.34
N ARG A 73 -13.83 -19.03 10.27
CA ARG A 73 -14.65 -18.81 9.10
C ARG A 73 -14.75 -20.14 8.35
N LYS A 74 -15.98 -20.61 8.12
CA LYS A 74 -16.21 -21.80 7.31
C LYS A 74 -16.10 -21.43 5.82
N ALA A 75 -15.25 -22.15 5.09
CA ALA A 75 -15.14 -22.03 3.64
C ALA A 75 -16.50 -22.29 2.96
N ASN A 76 -16.77 -21.58 1.87
CA ASN A 76 -17.89 -21.88 0.99
C ASN A 76 -17.52 -23.01 0.04
N ASP A 77 -18.24 -24.14 0.10
CA ASP A 77 -17.94 -25.34 -0.71
C ASP A 77 -17.85 -25.06 -2.23
N THR A 78 -18.62 -24.10 -2.74
CA THR A 78 -18.63 -23.73 -4.17
C THR A 78 -17.40 -22.91 -4.57
N LEU A 79 -16.95 -22.00 -3.69
CA LEU A 79 -15.74 -21.20 -3.92
C LEU A 79 -14.48 -22.04 -3.67
N LEU A 80 -14.53 -22.92 -2.68
CA LEU A 80 -13.46 -23.87 -2.38
C LEU A 80 -13.17 -24.78 -3.58
N ALA A 81 -14.22 -25.28 -4.25
CA ALA A 81 -14.07 -26.07 -5.48
C ALA A 81 -13.40 -25.30 -6.64
N GLN A 82 -13.38 -23.96 -6.59
CA GLN A 82 -12.74 -23.09 -7.58
C GLN A 82 -11.30 -22.71 -7.22
N ALA A 83 -10.83 -23.01 -6.00
CA ALA A 83 -9.48 -22.65 -5.54
C ALA A 83 -8.33 -23.34 -6.30
N PRO A 84 -8.40 -24.62 -6.73
CA PRO A 84 -7.24 -25.33 -7.28
C PRO A 84 -6.57 -24.66 -8.50
N PRO A 85 -7.32 -24.14 -9.52
CA PRO A 85 -6.72 -23.37 -10.60
C PRO A 85 -5.96 -22.14 -10.14
N TYR A 86 -6.48 -21.39 -9.16
CA TYR A 86 -5.80 -20.23 -8.59
C TYR A 86 -4.50 -20.63 -7.89
N ILE A 87 -4.52 -21.68 -7.08
CA ILE A 87 -3.33 -22.20 -6.39
C ILE A 87 -2.27 -22.60 -7.41
N HIS A 88 -2.65 -23.31 -8.48
CA HIS A 88 -1.73 -23.68 -9.55
C HIS A 88 -1.11 -22.43 -10.20
N ALA A 89 -1.92 -21.44 -10.56
CA ALA A 89 -1.44 -20.20 -11.18
C ALA A 89 -0.52 -19.38 -10.26
N ILE A 90 -0.80 -19.36 -8.96
CA ILE A 90 0.01 -18.67 -7.94
C ILE A 90 1.38 -19.34 -7.79
N LEU A 91 1.43 -20.68 -7.78
CA LEU A 91 2.69 -21.42 -7.58
C LEU A 91 3.54 -21.54 -8.84
N ASN A 92 2.96 -21.34 -10.02
CA ASN A 92 3.59 -21.49 -11.32
C ASN A 92 3.51 -20.18 -12.12
N SER A 93 4.61 -19.43 -12.22
CA SER A 93 4.65 -18.17 -12.95
C SER A 93 4.57 -18.30 -14.47
N SER A 94 4.76 -19.52 -15.01
CA SER A 94 4.54 -19.81 -16.43
C SER A 94 3.09 -20.20 -16.76
N ASP A 95 2.24 -20.36 -15.74
CA ASP A 95 0.82 -20.65 -15.96
C ASP A 95 0.13 -19.49 -16.70
N SER A 96 -0.74 -19.84 -17.64
CA SER A 96 -1.52 -18.90 -18.45
C SER A 96 -3.03 -19.11 -18.31
N THR A 97 -3.46 -19.78 -17.24
CA THR A 97 -4.88 -20.07 -16.97
C THR A 97 -5.66 -18.78 -16.75
N PHE A 98 -5.04 -17.81 -16.08
CA PHE A 98 -5.57 -16.48 -15.86
C PHE A 98 -4.77 -15.45 -16.65
N ALA A 99 -5.46 -14.50 -17.30
CA ALA A 99 -4.81 -13.31 -17.82
C ALA A 99 -4.26 -12.50 -16.63
N ARG A 100 -2.96 -12.19 -16.67
CA ARG A 100 -2.26 -11.44 -15.62
C ARG A 100 -1.15 -10.59 -16.22
N LEU A 101 -0.63 -9.65 -15.44
CA LEU A 101 0.51 -8.82 -15.83
C LEU A 101 1.72 -9.72 -16.16
N GLU A 102 2.21 -9.56 -17.39
CA GLU A 102 3.42 -10.20 -17.87
C GLU A 102 4.64 -9.50 -17.25
N CYS A 103 5.56 -10.29 -16.70
CA CYS A 103 6.76 -9.77 -16.06
C CYS A 103 7.99 -10.17 -16.86
N PRO A 104 8.88 -9.22 -17.20
CA PRO A 104 10.15 -9.55 -17.84
C PRO A 104 11.04 -10.36 -16.90
N GLN A 105 11.99 -11.10 -17.47
CA GLN A 105 13.01 -11.80 -16.71
C GLN A 105 14.00 -10.77 -16.14
N PRO A 106 14.15 -10.68 -14.80
CA PRO A 106 15.06 -9.74 -14.19
C PRO A 106 16.52 -10.19 -14.29
N ASP A 107 17.45 -9.23 -14.19
CA ASP A 107 18.84 -9.53 -13.92
C ASP A 107 19.02 -9.83 -12.42
N LEU A 108 18.98 -11.11 -12.08
CA LEU A 108 19.05 -11.57 -10.70
C LEU A 108 20.42 -11.31 -10.03
N GLU A 109 21.49 -11.09 -10.79
CA GLU A 109 22.81 -10.87 -10.22
C GLU A 109 22.89 -9.55 -9.46
N ARG A 110 22.15 -8.52 -9.92
CA ARG A 110 21.95 -7.25 -9.19
C ARG A 110 21.42 -7.46 -7.77
N TYR A 111 20.63 -8.52 -7.56
CA TYR A 111 19.91 -8.77 -6.32
C TYR A 111 20.53 -9.91 -5.48
N ALA A 112 21.56 -10.60 -5.97
CA ALA A 112 22.09 -11.82 -5.35
C ALA A 112 22.48 -11.61 -3.87
N TYR A 113 23.09 -10.47 -3.55
CA TYR A 113 23.51 -10.10 -2.19
C TYR A 113 22.35 -9.89 -1.17
N LEU A 114 21.09 -9.92 -1.64
CA LEU A 114 19.92 -9.91 -0.77
C LEU A 114 19.66 -11.30 -0.16
N GLY A 115 19.87 -12.37 -0.94
CA GLY A 115 19.68 -13.76 -0.51
C GLY A 115 20.84 -14.28 0.35
N ASP A 116 22.06 -13.78 0.13
CA ASP A 116 23.22 -14.19 0.93
C ASP A 116 23.13 -13.70 2.38
N SER A 117 23.38 -14.61 3.33
CA SER A 117 23.75 -14.24 4.69
C SER A 117 25.27 -14.21 4.78
N PRO A 118 25.91 -13.03 4.90
CA PRO A 118 27.37 -12.95 5.03
C PRO A 118 27.88 -13.46 6.38
N ASP A 119 26.99 -13.80 7.32
CA ASP A 119 27.32 -14.11 8.70
C ASP A 119 26.61 -15.37 9.19
N GLN A 120 27.31 -16.23 9.93
CA GLN A 120 26.79 -17.47 10.54
C GLN A 120 26.39 -17.26 12.02
N SER A 121 26.12 -16.02 12.42
CA SER A 121 25.71 -15.68 13.79
C SER A 121 24.31 -16.22 14.13
N GLU A 122 23.93 -16.36 15.40
CA GLU A 122 22.57 -16.79 15.77
C GLU A 122 21.47 -15.90 15.15
N ALA A 123 21.75 -14.62 14.90
CA ALA A 123 20.86 -13.71 14.19
C ALA A 123 20.58 -14.13 12.73
N SER A 124 21.49 -14.87 12.09
CA SER A 124 21.30 -15.43 10.74
C SER A 124 20.29 -16.57 10.68
N GLN A 125 19.85 -17.10 11.83
CA GLN A 125 18.83 -18.15 11.91
C GLN A 125 17.40 -17.59 11.94
N HIS A 126 17.24 -16.28 12.07
CA HIS A 126 15.93 -15.63 12.14
C HIS A 126 15.51 -15.04 10.79
N PRO A 127 14.20 -15.05 10.46
CA PRO A 127 13.70 -14.48 9.21
C PRO A 127 14.06 -13.00 9.05
N ARG A 128 14.52 -12.64 7.86
CA ARG A 128 14.97 -11.29 7.49
C ARG A 128 13.93 -10.53 6.68
N PHE A 129 12.96 -11.22 6.09
CA PHE A 129 11.94 -10.64 5.23
C PHE A 129 10.54 -11.02 5.73
N PHE A 130 9.73 -10.03 6.06
CA PHE A 130 8.37 -10.22 6.55
C PHE A 130 7.39 -9.60 5.54
N PHE A 131 6.73 -10.42 4.74
CA PHE A 131 5.70 -10.00 3.82
C PHE A 131 4.37 -9.86 4.57
N ALA A 132 3.72 -8.70 4.47
CA ALA A 132 2.48 -8.38 5.15
C ALA A 132 1.44 -7.86 4.16
N LEU A 133 0.21 -8.39 4.24
CA LEU A 133 -0.92 -7.95 3.42
C LEU A 133 -2.22 -7.96 4.24
N ASP A 134 -3.08 -6.98 4.00
CA ASP A 134 -4.48 -6.98 4.42
C ASP A 134 -5.39 -6.93 3.17
N LEU A 135 -6.06 -8.04 2.88
CA LEU A 135 -6.74 -8.27 1.59
C LEU A 135 -8.26 -8.28 1.72
N TYR A 136 -8.93 -7.87 0.64
CA TYR A 136 -10.39 -7.94 0.52
C TYR A 136 -10.83 -7.98 -0.96
N GLN A 137 -11.65 -8.96 -1.34
CA GLN A 137 -12.27 -9.09 -2.67
C GLN A 137 -11.28 -9.02 -3.85
N CYS A 138 -10.17 -9.75 -3.76
CA CYS A 138 -9.07 -9.66 -4.73
C CYS A 138 -8.69 -11.01 -5.36
N VAL A 139 -9.59 -12.01 -5.38
CA VAL A 139 -9.30 -13.36 -5.90
C VAL A 139 -8.71 -13.32 -7.31
N HIS A 140 -9.22 -12.40 -8.14
CA HIS A 140 -8.82 -12.17 -9.52
C HIS A 140 -7.36 -11.72 -9.68
N LEU A 141 -6.80 -11.09 -8.64
CA LEU A 141 -5.45 -10.52 -8.64
C LEU A 141 -4.42 -11.46 -7.99
N LEU A 142 -4.86 -12.41 -7.16
CA LEU A 142 -3.99 -13.33 -6.44
C LEU A 142 -2.96 -14.05 -7.34
N PRO A 143 -3.29 -14.52 -8.56
CA PRO A 143 -2.31 -15.14 -9.46
C PRO A 143 -1.09 -14.28 -9.79
N ARG A 144 -1.23 -12.94 -9.87
CA ARG A 144 -0.10 -12.03 -10.07
C ARG A 144 0.52 -11.60 -8.74
N LEU A 145 -0.30 -11.18 -7.79
CA LEU A 145 0.17 -10.65 -6.51
C LEU A 145 0.97 -11.71 -5.72
N LEU A 146 0.33 -12.83 -5.38
CA LEU A 146 0.99 -13.90 -4.62
C LEU A 146 1.99 -14.67 -5.47
N GLY A 147 1.77 -14.76 -6.79
CA GLY A 147 2.78 -15.31 -7.71
C GLY A 147 4.11 -14.57 -7.60
N SER A 148 4.09 -13.24 -7.66
CA SER A 148 5.31 -12.41 -7.50
C SER A 148 5.95 -12.58 -6.15
N ILE A 149 5.15 -12.58 -5.08
CA ILE A 149 5.64 -12.76 -3.71
C ILE A 149 6.34 -14.12 -3.57
N ILE A 150 5.75 -15.19 -4.09
CA ILE A 150 6.34 -16.53 -4.02
C ILE A 150 7.60 -16.64 -4.87
N GLU A 151 7.65 -16.02 -6.06
CA GLU A 151 8.87 -15.89 -6.85
C GLU A 151 9.97 -15.18 -6.05
N THR A 152 9.65 -14.04 -5.40
CA THR A 152 10.60 -13.33 -4.52
C THR A 152 11.05 -14.19 -3.34
N ILE A 153 10.14 -14.90 -2.67
CA ILE A 153 10.47 -15.77 -1.53
C ILE A 153 11.41 -16.90 -1.94
N ARG A 154 11.17 -17.52 -3.11
CA ARG A 154 12.06 -18.55 -3.67
C ARG A 154 13.46 -17.99 -3.93
N PHE A 155 13.55 -16.74 -4.39
CA PHE A 155 14.83 -16.08 -4.63
C PHE A 155 15.57 -15.73 -3.33
N LEU A 156 14.87 -15.21 -2.31
CA LEU A 156 15.46 -14.78 -1.04
C LEU A 156 15.78 -15.94 -0.07
N GLY A 157 15.30 -17.15 -0.36
CA GLY A 157 15.33 -18.29 0.56
C GLY A 157 14.05 -18.34 1.40
N PRO A 158 13.20 -19.37 1.25
CA PRO A 158 11.97 -19.54 2.03
C PRO A 158 12.14 -19.45 3.54
N GLU A 159 13.25 -19.97 4.06
CA GLU A 159 13.62 -19.95 5.48
C GLU A 159 13.88 -18.54 6.03
N ASN A 160 14.26 -17.60 5.16
CA ASN A 160 14.49 -16.20 5.49
C ASN A 160 13.20 -15.38 5.46
N CYS A 161 12.09 -15.97 5.04
CA CYS A 161 10.85 -15.28 4.72
C CYS A 161 9.69 -15.70 5.64
N VAL A 162 8.85 -14.72 5.96
CA VAL A 162 7.52 -14.92 6.55
C VAL A 162 6.49 -14.28 5.62
N LEU A 163 5.37 -14.95 5.42
CA LEU A 163 4.20 -14.38 4.75
C LEU A 163 3.04 -14.30 5.75
N SER A 164 2.55 -13.10 6.00
CA SER A 164 1.45 -12.83 6.92
C SER A 164 0.33 -12.10 6.19
N ILE A 165 -0.86 -12.69 6.21
CA ILE A 165 -2.03 -12.17 5.50
C ILE A 165 -3.21 -12.09 6.46
N VAL A 166 -3.93 -10.96 6.42
CA VAL A 166 -5.23 -10.79 7.05
C VAL A 166 -6.30 -10.69 5.98
N GLU A 167 -7.33 -11.52 6.06
CA GLU A 167 -8.52 -11.49 5.22
C GLU A 167 -9.66 -12.12 6.03
N GLY A 168 -10.90 -11.64 5.97
CA GLY A 168 -11.98 -12.41 6.60
C GLY A 168 -13.40 -12.11 6.14
N ARG A 169 -13.57 -11.25 5.14
CA ARG A 169 -14.89 -10.71 4.75
C ARG A 169 -15.19 -10.78 3.26
N SER A 170 -14.31 -11.37 2.45
CA SER A 170 -14.48 -11.49 1.00
C SER A 170 -15.45 -12.60 0.63
N ASP A 171 -16.32 -12.40 -0.36
CA ASP A 171 -17.28 -13.40 -0.86
C ASP A 171 -16.95 -13.94 -2.28
N ASP A 172 -15.78 -13.59 -2.82
CA ASP A 172 -15.37 -13.92 -4.19
C ASP A 172 -14.47 -15.15 -4.32
N GLY A 173 -14.05 -15.76 -3.21
CA GLY A 173 -13.10 -16.88 -3.20
C GLY A 173 -11.70 -16.50 -2.71
N THR A 174 -11.45 -15.22 -2.39
CA THR A 174 -10.16 -14.78 -1.84
C THR A 174 -9.80 -15.58 -0.58
N PHE A 175 -10.75 -15.76 0.34
CA PHE A 175 -10.56 -16.53 1.57
C PHE A 175 -10.14 -17.97 1.29
N GLU A 176 -10.91 -18.67 0.45
CA GLU A 176 -10.70 -20.08 0.15
C GLU A 176 -9.34 -20.33 -0.52
N VAL A 177 -8.93 -19.47 -1.45
CA VAL A 177 -7.61 -19.58 -2.10
C VAL A 177 -6.48 -19.38 -1.08
N LEU A 178 -6.60 -18.38 -0.20
CA LEU A 178 -5.59 -18.10 0.84
C LEU A 178 -5.48 -19.25 1.86
N ASP A 179 -6.62 -19.82 2.28
CA ASP A 179 -6.63 -20.92 3.24
C ASP A 179 -6.01 -22.20 2.64
N GLU A 180 -6.35 -22.53 1.39
CA GLU A 180 -5.82 -23.72 0.71
C GLU A 180 -4.34 -23.59 0.32
N LEU A 181 -3.81 -22.37 0.22
CA LEU A 181 -2.38 -22.14 -0.03
C LEU A 181 -1.48 -22.60 1.12
N ARG A 182 -2.01 -22.78 2.34
CA ARG A 182 -1.23 -23.16 3.54
C ARG A 182 -0.33 -24.37 3.31
N SER A 183 -0.89 -25.46 2.78
CA SER A 183 -0.16 -26.71 2.57
C SER A 183 1.01 -26.52 1.59
N SER A 184 0.79 -25.75 0.53
CA SER A 184 1.81 -25.46 -0.49
C SER A 184 2.93 -24.57 0.05
N LEU A 185 2.59 -23.54 0.82
CA LEU A 185 3.58 -22.65 1.44
C LEU A 185 4.38 -23.36 2.53
N GLN A 186 3.73 -24.22 3.32
CA GLN A 186 4.41 -25.07 4.29
C GLN A 186 5.38 -26.05 3.61
N ALA A 187 4.98 -26.67 2.49
CA ALA A 187 5.85 -27.55 1.72
C ALA A 187 7.05 -26.81 1.10
N LEU A 188 6.90 -25.52 0.80
CA LEU A 188 8.01 -24.65 0.38
C LEU A 188 8.93 -24.21 1.54
N GLY A 189 8.57 -24.50 2.80
CA GLY A 189 9.33 -24.08 3.98
C GLY A 189 9.05 -22.63 4.43
N VAL A 190 8.01 -22.00 3.90
CA VAL A 190 7.63 -20.62 4.24
C VAL A 190 6.81 -20.62 5.54
N LYS A 191 7.16 -19.76 6.49
CA LYS A 191 6.29 -19.49 7.64
C LYS A 191 5.10 -18.66 7.17
N TYR A 192 3.90 -19.28 7.16
CA TYR A 192 2.68 -18.64 6.68
C TYR A 192 1.69 -18.40 7.82
N PHE A 193 1.42 -17.13 8.11
CA PHE A 193 0.38 -16.70 9.02
C PHE A 193 -0.81 -16.19 8.22
N PHE A 194 -1.96 -16.86 8.37
CA PHE A 194 -3.20 -16.41 7.76
C PHE A 194 -4.28 -16.28 8.82
N GLN A 195 -4.71 -15.05 9.05
CA GLN A 195 -5.64 -14.64 10.09
C GLN A 195 -6.93 -14.10 9.48
N THR A 196 -8.04 -14.33 10.18
CA THR A 196 -9.35 -13.78 9.81
C THR A 196 -9.76 -12.60 10.67
N SER A 197 -10.41 -11.63 10.04
CA SER A 197 -10.96 -10.45 10.70
C SER A 197 -12.29 -10.03 10.08
N ASP A 198 -13.22 -9.64 10.93
CA ASP A 198 -14.51 -9.04 10.58
C ASP A 198 -14.47 -7.51 10.51
N ILE A 199 -13.31 -6.90 10.81
CA ILE A 199 -13.12 -5.44 10.73
C ILE A 199 -13.44 -4.96 9.33
N SER A 200 -14.37 -4.01 9.25
CA SER A 200 -14.78 -3.36 8.01
C SER A 200 -14.54 -1.85 8.13
N PRO A 201 -13.52 -1.29 7.46
CA PRO A 201 -13.24 0.15 7.48
C PRO A 201 -14.35 1.03 6.90
N ILE A 202 -15.34 0.41 6.24
CA ILE A 202 -16.50 1.08 5.64
C ILE A 202 -17.80 0.81 6.40
N ALA A 203 -17.74 0.12 7.54
CA ALA A 203 -18.93 -0.14 8.35
C ALA A 203 -19.49 1.17 8.96
N PRO A 204 -20.82 1.31 9.04
CA PRO A 204 -21.44 2.49 9.65
C PRO A 204 -20.95 2.71 11.09
N GLY A 205 -20.61 3.95 11.43
CA GLY A 205 -20.16 4.32 12.78
C GLY A 205 -18.74 3.88 13.15
N THR A 206 -17.99 3.31 12.19
CA THR A 206 -16.59 2.91 12.40
C THR A 206 -15.65 4.06 12.05
N ASP A 207 -14.65 4.33 12.89
CA ASP A 207 -13.52 5.16 12.48
C ASP A 207 -12.69 4.39 11.45
N ARG A 208 -12.76 4.85 10.19
CA ARG A 208 -12.10 4.19 9.06
C ARG A 208 -10.59 4.05 9.27
N ILE A 209 -9.93 5.06 9.84
CA ILE A 209 -8.47 5.05 9.99
C ILE A 209 -8.06 4.15 11.16
N GLU A 210 -8.82 4.16 12.25
CA GLU A 210 -8.59 3.22 13.34
C GLU A 210 -8.78 1.76 12.88
N ALA A 211 -9.81 1.48 12.07
CA ALA A 211 -10.04 0.16 11.50
C ALA A 211 -8.91 -0.30 10.56
N LEU A 212 -8.43 0.57 9.66
CA LEU A 212 -7.29 0.27 8.79
C LEU A 212 -6.01 0.04 9.58
N ALA A 213 -5.73 0.88 10.58
CA ALA A 213 -4.61 0.68 11.49
C ALA A 213 -4.70 -0.67 12.22
N GLY A 214 -5.90 -1.07 12.65
CA GLY A 214 -6.17 -2.37 13.24
C GLY A 214 -5.82 -3.53 12.30
N LEU A 215 -6.28 -3.48 11.04
CA LEU A 215 -5.98 -4.49 10.03
C LEU A 215 -4.48 -4.62 9.74
N ARG A 216 -3.76 -3.51 9.58
CA ARG A 216 -2.30 -3.53 9.38
C ARG A 216 -1.55 -4.09 10.58
N ASN A 217 -1.98 -3.74 11.80
CA ASN A 217 -1.39 -4.30 13.02
C ASN A 217 -1.67 -5.82 13.15
N LEU A 218 -2.85 -6.29 12.70
CA LEU A 218 -3.14 -7.74 12.63
C LEU A 218 -2.22 -8.44 11.63
N ALA A 219 -1.95 -7.82 10.47
CA ALA A 219 -1.02 -8.36 9.47
C ALA A 219 0.42 -8.44 10.01
N LEU A 220 0.79 -7.56 10.94
CA LEU A 220 2.08 -7.57 11.64
C LEU A 220 2.06 -8.32 12.98
N HIS A 221 0.96 -8.99 13.35
CA HIS A 221 0.77 -9.48 14.71
C HIS A 221 1.91 -10.39 15.20
N ASP A 222 2.34 -11.36 14.39
CA ASP A 222 3.39 -12.29 14.79
C ASP A 222 4.74 -11.57 15.02
N LEU A 223 5.08 -10.61 14.15
CA LEU A 223 6.26 -9.75 14.30
C LEU A 223 6.23 -8.95 15.62
N LEU A 224 5.06 -8.39 15.96
CA LEU A 224 4.87 -7.56 17.16
C LEU A 224 4.81 -8.38 18.45
N ALA A 225 4.21 -9.56 18.41
CA ALA A 225 4.03 -10.44 19.56
C ALA A 225 5.30 -11.24 19.88
N HIS A 226 6.12 -11.54 18.87
CA HIS A 226 7.29 -12.41 19.00
C HIS A 226 8.56 -11.77 18.41
N PRO A 227 8.96 -10.55 18.83
CA PRO A 227 10.08 -9.83 18.23
C PRO A 227 11.42 -10.59 18.33
N ALA A 228 11.59 -11.42 19.36
CA ALA A 228 12.79 -12.24 19.55
C ALA A 228 12.96 -13.35 18.50
N HIS A 229 11.93 -13.68 17.72
CA HIS A 229 11.99 -14.68 16.64
C HIS A 229 12.49 -14.09 15.31
N TYR A 230 12.79 -12.79 15.28
CA TYR A 230 13.12 -12.04 14.08
C TYR A 230 14.53 -11.46 14.14
N ASN A 231 15.12 -11.27 12.97
CA ASN A 231 16.42 -10.61 12.88
C ASN A 231 16.25 -9.11 13.22
N PRO A 232 17.17 -8.47 13.97
CA PRO A 232 17.08 -7.03 14.26
C PRO A 232 17.01 -6.13 13.02
N ASP A 233 17.56 -6.59 11.90
CA ASP A 233 17.54 -5.92 10.59
C ASP A 233 16.42 -6.41 9.67
N THR A 234 15.41 -7.13 10.20
CA THR A 234 14.25 -7.57 9.43
C THR A 234 13.64 -6.42 8.65
N THR A 235 13.35 -6.68 7.38
CA THR A 235 12.61 -5.79 6.49
C THR A 235 11.18 -6.26 6.39
N VAL A 236 10.23 -5.39 6.71
CA VAL A 236 8.82 -5.62 6.40
C VAL A 236 8.58 -5.16 4.96
N ILE A 237 7.95 -6.02 4.16
CA ILE A 237 7.44 -5.70 2.83
C ILE A 237 5.92 -5.71 2.94
N PHE A 238 5.31 -4.53 2.96
CA PHE A 238 3.87 -4.40 3.06
C PHE A 238 3.31 -4.11 1.67
N LEU A 239 2.37 -4.94 1.22
CA LEU A 239 1.72 -4.83 -0.08
C LEU A 239 0.21 -4.66 0.07
N ASN A 240 -0.35 -3.74 -0.70
CA ASN A 240 -1.77 -3.68 -1.00
C ASN A 240 -2.14 -4.75 -2.04
N ASP A 241 -3.41 -4.80 -2.44
CA ASP A 241 -3.93 -5.61 -3.55
C ASP A 241 -3.58 -5.00 -4.92
N ILE A 242 -2.30 -5.11 -5.30
CA ILE A 242 -1.76 -4.55 -6.55
C ILE A 242 -1.18 -5.61 -7.51
N ALA A 243 -1.14 -5.29 -8.80
CA ALA A 243 -0.41 -6.06 -9.81
C ALA A 243 1.03 -5.54 -9.93
N LEU A 244 1.99 -6.38 -9.56
CA LEU A 244 3.43 -6.11 -9.62
C LEU A 244 4.21 -7.35 -10.06
N CYS A 245 5.50 -7.17 -10.33
CA CYS A 245 6.45 -8.22 -10.67
C CYS A 245 7.38 -8.54 -9.50
N MET A 246 8.03 -9.71 -9.51
CA MET A 246 9.07 -10.06 -8.53
C MET A 246 10.16 -8.98 -8.45
N GLU A 247 10.61 -8.46 -9.60
CA GLU A 247 11.65 -7.45 -9.67
C GLU A 247 11.27 -6.12 -9.01
N ASP A 248 9.97 -5.77 -8.99
CA ASP A 248 9.48 -4.58 -8.29
C ASP A 248 9.77 -4.69 -6.78
N ILE A 249 9.55 -5.88 -6.20
CA ILE A 249 9.83 -6.16 -4.79
C ILE A 249 11.34 -6.17 -4.53
N LEU A 250 12.10 -6.86 -5.39
CA LEU A 250 13.56 -6.96 -5.25
C LEU A 250 14.24 -5.59 -5.36
N GLU A 251 13.76 -4.70 -6.22
CA GLU A 251 14.31 -3.36 -6.36
C GLU A 251 14.01 -2.48 -5.14
N LEU A 252 12.84 -2.59 -4.52
CA LEU A 252 12.58 -1.90 -3.24
C LEU A 252 13.51 -2.40 -2.13
N LEU A 253 13.71 -3.72 -2.02
CA LEU A 253 14.65 -4.31 -1.06
C LEU A 253 16.10 -3.88 -1.33
N HIS A 254 16.50 -3.90 -2.60
CA HIS A 254 17.79 -3.42 -3.08
C HIS A 254 18.01 -1.98 -2.66
N GLN A 255 17.11 -1.07 -3.04
CA GLN A 255 17.24 0.35 -2.77
C GLN A 255 17.21 0.64 -1.26
N ARG A 256 16.40 -0.09 -0.48
CA ARG A 256 16.42 0.05 0.98
C ARG A 256 17.80 -0.27 1.56
N LYS A 257 18.34 -1.45 1.23
CA LYS A 257 19.64 -1.90 1.75
C LYS A 257 20.79 -1.08 1.20
N TRP A 258 20.81 -0.85 -0.12
CA TRP A 258 21.85 -0.11 -0.82
C TRP A 258 21.92 1.31 -0.26
N GLN A 259 20.82 2.06 -0.24
CA GLN A 259 20.78 3.47 0.20
C GLN A 259 20.95 3.64 1.72
N GLY A 260 20.83 2.56 2.50
CA GLY A 260 20.66 2.61 3.94
C GLY A 260 19.38 3.35 4.33
N ALA A 261 18.31 3.14 3.56
CA ALA A 261 17.01 3.74 3.81
C ALA A 261 16.28 3.00 4.94
N ASP A 262 15.52 3.75 5.73
CA ASP A 262 14.61 3.20 6.71
C ASP A 262 13.34 2.65 6.04
N GLN A 263 12.89 3.31 4.97
CA GLN A 263 11.72 2.91 4.17
C GLN A 263 11.91 3.27 2.69
N THR A 264 11.44 2.41 1.80
CA THR A 264 11.34 2.66 0.35
C THR A 264 9.94 2.35 -0.15
N CYS A 265 9.36 3.20 -1.01
CA CYS A 265 8.04 3.00 -1.60
C CYS A 265 8.08 3.04 -3.12
N ALA A 266 7.16 2.35 -3.78
CA ALA A 266 6.95 2.44 -5.22
C ALA A 266 6.34 3.79 -5.65
N MET A 267 6.15 3.97 -6.96
CA MET A 267 5.22 4.94 -7.54
C MET A 267 3.87 4.26 -7.79
N ASP A 268 2.82 4.77 -7.16
CA ASP A 268 1.47 4.22 -7.25
C ASP A 268 0.59 5.05 -8.20
N TRP A 269 -0.04 4.36 -9.15
CA TRP A 269 -0.78 5.00 -10.23
C TRP A 269 -2.22 4.48 -10.29
N THR A 270 -3.08 5.30 -10.86
CA THR A 270 -4.45 4.94 -11.23
C THR A 270 -4.86 5.68 -12.50
N TYR A 271 -5.98 5.28 -13.11
CA TYR A 271 -6.61 5.99 -14.23
C TYR A 271 -7.95 6.59 -13.81
N VAL A 272 -7.89 7.83 -13.32
CA VAL A 272 -9.09 8.68 -13.08
C VAL A 272 -9.56 9.40 -14.36
N GLY A 273 -8.75 9.34 -15.42
CA GLY A 273 -9.03 9.86 -16.77
C GLY A 273 -8.10 9.19 -17.79
N ASP A 274 -7.87 9.85 -18.93
CA ASP A 274 -7.05 9.28 -20.02
C ASP A 274 -5.56 9.14 -19.66
N ASN A 275 -5.07 10.00 -18.75
CA ASN A 275 -3.68 9.99 -18.28
C ASN A 275 -3.59 9.37 -16.88
N PRO A 276 -2.50 8.68 -16.55
CA PRO A 276 -2.31 8.12 -15.21
C PRO A 276 -2.10 9.24 -14.19
N THR A 277 -2.69 9.05 -13.02
CA THR A 277 -2.58 9.96 -11.88
C THR A 277 -1.92 9.24 -10.72
N PHE A 278 -1.05 9.93 -9.99
CA PHE A 278 -0.49 9.39 -8.74
C PHE A 278 -1.62 9.19 -7.72
N TYR A 279 -1.83 7.96 -7.26
CA TYR A 279 -3.01 7.58 -6.48
C TYR A 279 -2.95 8.04 -5.02
N ASP A 280 -1.82 7.77 -4.36
CA ASP A 280 -1.64 7.88 -2.90
C ASP A 280 -1.36 9.31 -2.40
N VAL A 281 -1.88 10.34 -3.10
CA VAL A 281 -1.61 11.76 -2.79
C VAL A 281 -2.03 12.16 -1.37
N TRP A 282 -3.07 11.53 -0.81
CA TRP A 282 -3.51 11.82 0.55
C TRP A 282 -2.45 11.45 1.60
N ILE A 283 -1.69 10.39 1.34
CA ILE A 283 -0.64 9.88 2.23
C ILE A 283 0.71 10.57 1.96
N ALA A 284 1.04 10.74 0.70
CA ALA A 284 2.38 11.12 0.27
C ALA A 284 2.74 12.57 0.63
N ARG A 285 3.95 12.78 1.15
CA ARG A 285 4.49 14.12 1.47
C ARG A 285 5.94 14.23 1.05
N GLY A 286 6.27 15.24 0.24
CA GLY A 286 7.65 15.53 -0.16
C GLY A 286 8.49 16.13 0.98
N MET A 287 9.76 16.44 0.70
CA MET A 287 10.64 17.10 1.68
C MET A 287 10.40 18.60 1.82
N THR A 288 9.49 19.18 1.01
CA THR A 288 8.89 20.49 1.26
C THR A 288 7.79 20.43 2.33
N GLY A 289 7.41 19.23 2.76
CA GLY A 289 6.26 18.98 3.63
C GLY A 289 4.92 19.01 2.89
N ASP A 290 4.90 19.34 1.59
CA ASP A 290 3.68 19.39 0.79
C ASP A 290 3.32 18.02 0.16
N LEU A 291 2.15 17.95 -0.46
CA LEU A 291 1.70 16.80 -1.26
C LEU A 291 2.63 16.55 -2.45
N PHE A 292 2.47 15.41 -3.13
CA PHE A 292 3.21 15.13 -4.36
C PHE A 292 2.71 15.95 -5.56
N PHE A 293 1.44 16.37 -5.58
CA PHE A 293 0.95 17.39 -6.52
C PHE A 293 -0.01 18.35 -5.81
N ASN A 294 -0.20 19.54 -6.39
CA ASN A 294 -1.07 20.55 -5.81
C ASN A 294 -2.54 20.13 -5.91
N ILE A 295 -3.26 20.11 -4.79
CA ILE A 295 -4.72 20.00 -4.77
C ILE A 295 -5.27 21.41 -4.51
N PRO A 296 -5.94 22.04 -5.49
CA PRO A 296 -6.50 23.37 -5.33
C PRO A 296 -7.69 23.38 -4.36
N ASP A 297 -8.16 24.57 -3.98
CA ASP A 297 -9.17 24.77 -2.94
C ASP A 297 -10.53 24.10 -3.23
N ASP A 298 -10.82 23.80 -4.50
CA ASP A 298 -12.03 23.05 -4.89
C ASP A 298 -11.91 21.52 -4.70
N GLY A 299 -10.73 21.04 -4.30
CA GLY A 299 -10.43 19.63 -4.05
C GLY A 299 -10.25 18.79 -5.32
N SER A 300 -10.21 19.41 -6.50
CA SER A 300 -9.99 18.73 -7.79
C SER A 300 -8.57 18.19 -7.93
N TRP A 301 -8.34 17.31 -8.90
CA TRP A 301 -7.02 16.72 -9.18
C TRP A 301 -6.42 17.30 -10.47
N ASP A 302 -6.81 18.53 -10.84
CA ASP A 302 -6.46 19.17 -12.11
C ASP A 302 -4.95 19.38 -12.31
N PHE A 303 -4.17 19.39 -11.22
CA PHE A 303 -2.70 19.49 -11.24
C PHE A 303 -1.97 18.17 -10.98
N ALA A 304 -2.68 17.03 -11.01
CA ALA A 304 -2.09 15.70 -10.78
C ALA A 304 -0.92 15.34 -11.70
N TRP A 305 -0.84 15.96 -12.87
CA TRP A 305 0.25 15.79 -13.82
C TRP A 305 1.55 16.49 -13.39
N ASN A 306 1.48 17.49 -12.52
CA ASN A 306 2.61 18.34 -12.12
C ASN A 306 3.21 17.86 -10.79
N LEU A 307 3.72 16.63 -10.78
CA LEU A 307 4.34 16.05 -9.59
C LEU A 307 5.57 16.87 -9.16
N PHE A 308 5.68 17.12 -7.85
CA PHE A 308 6.78 17.83 -7.21
C PHE A 308 7.00 19.24 -7.78
N TRP A 309 5.91 19.94 -8.11
CA TRP A 309 5.92 21.29 -8.68
C TRP A 309 6.72 22.33 -7.86
N ASN A 310 6.84 22.10 -6.55
CA ASN A 310 7.54 22.96 -5.60
C ASN A 310 8.86 22.37 -5.06
N ASP A 311 9.33 21.24 -5.61
CA ASP A 311 10.56 20.55 -5.17
C ASP A 311 11.40 20.16 -6.40
N ASP A 312 12.32 21.03 -6.79
CA ASP A 312 13.21 20.81 -7.94
C ASP A 312 14.08 19.56 -7.78
N LYS A 313 14.55 19.27 -6.55
CA LYS A 313 15.40 18.10 -6.27
C LYS A 313 14.62 16.81 -6.52
N ALA A 314 13.41 16.70 -5.96
CA ALA A 314 12.55 15.54 -6.17
C ALA A 314 12.12 15.42 -7.65
N ARG A 315 11.73 16.53 -8.28
CA ARG A 315 11.29 16.56 -9.67
C ARG A 315 12.38 16.12 -10.65
N THR A 316 13.62 16.60 -10.47
CA THR A 316 14.76 16.18 -11.30
C THR A 316 15.08 14.70 -11.12
N ARG A 317 15.02 14.19 -9.88
CA ARG A 317 15.28 12.76 -9.62
C ARG A 317 14.17 11.87 -10.15
N LEU A 318 12.90 12.27 -10.01
CA LEU A 318 11.76 11.58 -10.61
C LEU A 318 11.92 11.48 -12.14
N ALA A 319 12.26 12.58 -12.82
CA ALA A 319 12.45 12.60 -14.26
C ALA A 319 13.59 11.70 -14.74
N ALA A 320 14.59 11.46 -13.89
CA ALA A 320 15.71 10.57 -14.14
C ALA A 320 15.50 9.14 -13.62
N ALA A 321 14.29 8.79 -13.15
CA ALA A 321 13.96 7.53 -12.50
C ALA A 321 14.84 7.18 -11.28
N LYS A 322 15.40 8.19 -10.60
CA LYS A 322 16.30 8.03 -9.47
C LYS A 322 15.56 8.10 -8.13
N PRO A 323 15.88 7.26 -7.15
CA PRO A 323 15.27 7.30 -5.82
C PRO A 323 15.46 8.65 -5.14
N PHE A 324 14.48 9.18 -4.40
CA PHE A 324 14.60 10.45 -3.69
C PHE A 324 13.90 10.42 -2.33
N GLN A 325 14.41 11.19 -1.37
CA GLN A 325 13.86 11.27 -0.02
C GLN A 325 12.52 12.00 -0.01
N VAL A 326 11.62 11.54 0.84
CA VAL A 326 10.30 12.13 1.09
C VAL A 326 10.02 12.11 2.60
N PHE A 327 9.05 12.92 3.05
CA PHE A 327 8.60 12.85 4.44
C PHE A 327 7.74 11.60 4.69
N ALA A 328 6.84 11.25 3.76
CA ALA A 328 5.97 10.09 3.88
C ALA A 328 5.61 9.50 2.50
N CYS A 329 5.48 8.17 2.44
CA CYS A 329 4.95 7.42 1.31
C CYS A 329 4.41 6.04 1.78
N TRP A 330 3.56 5.43 0.96
CA TRP A 330 3.12 4.03 1.13
C TRP A 330 3.01 3.36 -0.24
N ASN A 331 2.23 3.98 -1.13
CA ASN A 331 2.27 3.87 -2.58
C ASN A 331 2.11 2.42 -3.09
N GLY A 332 1.07 1.72 -2.63
CA GLY A 332 0.74 0.35 -3.05
C GLY A 332 1.67 -0.73 -2.47
N VAL A 333 2.99 -0.52 -2.49
CA VAL A 333 3.98 -1.39 -1.84
C VAL A 333 5.13 -0.58 -1.27
N THR A 334 5.52 -0.96 -0.05
CA THR A 334 6.67 -0.38 0.64
C THR A 334 7.49 -1.44 1.36
N ALA A 335 8.81 -1.23 1.43
CA ALA A 335 9.74 -2.00 2.23
C ALA A 335 10.37 -1.12 3.31
N PHE A 336 10.28 -1.49 4.58
CA PHE A 336 10.79 -0.70 5.70
C PHE A 336 11.46 -1.53 6.80
N THR A 337 12.30 -0.89 7.61
CA THR A 337 12.92 -1.53 8.77
C THR A 337 11.88 -1.92 9.81
N ALA A 338 11.93 -3.16 10.28
CA ALA A 338 11.08 -3.63 11.39
C ALA A 338 11.53 -3.08 12.74
N LYS A 339 12.74 -2.51 12.85
CA LYS A 339 13.38 -2.17 14.12
C LYS A 339 12.50 -1.38 15.11
N PRO A 340 11.87 -0.25 14.74
CA PRO A 340 11.03 0.48 15.69
C PRO A 340 9.74 -0.26 16.08
N LEU A 341 9.27 -1.23 15.28
CA LEU A 341 8.18 -2.14 15.64
C LEU A 341 8.66 -3.21 16.62
N LEU A 342 9.80 -3.84 16.35
CA LEU A 342 10.41 -4.86 17.21
C LEU A 342 10.75 -4.31 18.60
N ASP A 343 11.18 -3.04 18.66
CA ASP A 343 11.45 -2.33 19.91
C ASP A 343 10.17 -1.87 20.63
N GLY A 344 8.98 -2.09 20.06
CA GLY A 344 7.70 -1.65 20.62
C GLY A 344 7.51 -0.13 20.66
N ARG A 345 8.27 0.61 19.84
CA ARG A 345 8.27 2.09 19.83
C ARG A 345 7.18 2.68 18.95
N ILE A 346 6.75 1.97 17.91
CA ILE A 346 5.68 2.39 16.99
C ILE A 346 4.71 1.24 16.72
N LYS A 347 3.52 1.59 16.24
CA LYS A 347 2.51 0.70 15.63
C LYS A 347 1.62 1.53 14.70
N PHE A 348 0.82 0.91 13.84
CA PHE A 348 -0.19 1.66 13.10
C PHE A 348 -1.24 2.20 14.08
N ARG A 349 -1.70 3.44 13.84
CA ARG A 349 -2.67 4.14 14.69
C ARG A 349 -3.45 5.17 13.89
N ALA A 350 -4.58 5.59 14.45
CA ALA A 350 -5.27 6.81 14.05
C ALA A 350 -4.61 8.06 14.66
N SER A 351 -5.08 9.24 14.25
CA SER A 351 -4.63 10.53 14.79
C SER A 351 -4.97 10.66 16.28
N GLY A 352 -4.02 11.16 17.07
CA GLY A 352 -4.22 11.43 18.49
C GLY A 352 -4.92 12.77 18.78
N PRO A 353 -5.22 13.07 20.06
CA PRO A 353 -5.85 14.33 20.45
C PRO A 353 -4.98 15.55 20.12
N GLY A 354 -5.47 16.40 19.21
CA GLY A 354 -4.76 17.61 18.75
C GLY A 354 -3.75 17.36 17.63
N GLU A 355 -3.77 16.17 17.03
CA GLU A 355 -3.02 15.85 15.83
C GLU A 355 -3.93 15.90 14.61
N CYS A 356 -3.41 16.39 13.48
CA CYS A 356 -4.10 16.34 12.20
C CYS A 356 -4.67 14.93 11.88
N PHE A 357 -5.97 14.87 11.57
CA PHE A 357 -6.61 13.68 11.01
C PHE A 357 -5.99 13.33 9.64
N GLN A 358 -5.41 12.15 9.53
CA GLN A 358 -4.68 11.65 8.35
C GLN A 358 -4.74 10.13 8.30
N GLY A 359 -4.45 9.56 7.13
CA GLY A 359 -4.29 8.11 6.98
C GLY A 359 -3.15 7.55 7.84
N GLU A 360 -3.34 6.31 8.31
CA GLU A 360 -2.41 5.60 9.17
C GLU A 360 -0.99 5.43 8.58
N PRO A 361 -0.75 5.35 7.26
CA PRO A 361 0.62 5.22 6.74
C PRO A 361 1.40 6.53 6.84
N LYS A 362 0.73 7.69 6.72
CA LYS A 362 1.37 9.00 6.93
C LYS A 362 1.76 9.15 8.41
N LEU A 363 0.87 8.74 9.31
CA LEU A 363 1.15 8.74 10.76
C LEU A 363 2.28 7.76 11.10
N PHE A 364 2.31 6.59 10.48
CA PHE A 364 3.42 5.64 10.60
C PHE A 364 4.76 6.25 10.19
N ALA A 365 4.84 6.90 9.02
CA ALA A 365 6.05 7.60 8.58
C ALA A 365 6.48 8.70 9.56
N LYS A 366 5.53 9.46 10.10
CA LYS A 366 5.80 10.46 11.14
C LYS A 366 6.36 9.83 12.42
N ASP A 367 5.81 8.71 12.86
CA ASP A 367 6.30 7.99 14.05
C ASP A 367 7.69 7.38 13.81
N MET A 368 7.99 6.96 12.56
CA MET A 368 9.33 6.57 12.13
C MET A 368 10.31 7.74 12.27
N TRP A 369 9.98 8.92 11.74
CA TRP A 369 10.77 10.15 11.91
C TRP A 369 11.04 10.47 13.38
N ALA A 370 10.00 10.43 14.22
CA ALA A 370 10.10 10.70 15.66
C ALA A 370 11.01 9.72 16.40
N ASN A 371 11.18 8.51 15.86
CA ASN A 371 12.04 7.47 16.42
C ASN A 371 13.42 7.36 15.74
N GLY A 372 13.80 8.35 14.92
CA GLY A 372 15.11 8.43 14.27
C GLY A 372 15.21 7.66 12.94
N HIS A 373 14.09 7.25 12.37
CA HIS A 373 13.98 6.46 11.15
C HIS A 373 13.43 7.29 9.97
N GLY A 374 14.10 8.42 9.67
CA GLY A 374 13.66 9.41 8.69
C GLY A 374 14.16 9.22 7.26
N ARG A 375 14.96 8.18 6.98
CA ARG A 375 15.45 7.93 5.61
C ARG A 375 14.38 7.21 4.79
N ILE A 376 13.31 7.92 4.49
CA ILE A 376 12.16 7.44 3.73
C ILE A 376 12.30 7.91 2.28
N ALA A 377 12.22 7.00 1.33
CA ALA A 377 12.41 7.31 -0.09
C ALA A 377 11.34 6.71 -0.99
N VAL A 378 11.10 7.39 -2.11
CA VAL A 378 10.39 6.82 -3.25
C VAL A 378 11.41 6.26 -4.23
N VAL A 379 11.09 5.13 -4.87
CA VAL A 379 11.89 4.45 -5.89
C VAL A 379 11.14 4.52 -7.23
N PRO A 380 11.40 5.53 -8.08
CA PRO A 380 10.62 5.77 -9.30
C PRO A 380 10.71 4.70 -10.40
N SER A 381 11.72 3.83 -10.34
CA SER A 381 11.83 2.69 -11.25
C SER A 381 10.73 1.64 -11.01
N VAL A 382 10.14 1.63 -9.81
CA VAL A 382 9.06 0.71 -9.43
C VAL A 382 7.71 1.42 -9.59
N ASN A 383 6.92 0.97 -10.56
CA ASN A 383 5.61 1.56 -10.88
C ASN A 383 4.51 0.50 -10.76
N VAL A 384 3.48 0.75 -9.95
CA VAL A 384 2.43 -0.22 -9.62
C VAL A 384 1.02 0.33 -9.89
N GLU A 385 0.04 -0.58 -9.93
CA GLU A 385 -1.39 -0.30 -10.18
C GLU A 385 -2.24 -1.46 -9.61
N TYR A 386 -3.53 -1.24 -9.37
CA TYR A 386 -4.45 -2.15 -8.65
C TYR A 386 -5.14 -3.22 -9.53
N SER A 387 -4.76 -3.36 -10.79
CA SER A 387 -5.29 -4.37 -11.72
C SER A 387 -4.25 -4.79 -12.74
N ASP A 388 -4.31 -6.03 -13.23
CA ASP A 388 -3.40 -6.50 -14.28
C ASP A 388 -3.50 -5.68 -15.57
N GLU A 389 -4.70 -5.24 -15.96
CA GLU A 389 -4.92 -4.46 -17.18
C GLU A 389 -4.28 -3.07 -17.09
N ALA A 390 -4.59 -2.31 -16.04
CA ALA A 390 -4.04 -0.97 -15.91
C ALA A 390 -2.58 -1.00 -15.47
N ALA A 391 -2.12 -1.98 -14.69
CA ALA A 391 -0.68 -2.20 -14.48
C ALA A 391 0.06 -2.41 -15.80
N LYS A 392 -0.49 -3.19 -16.74
CA LYS A 392 0.13 -3.35 -18.08
C LYS A 392 0.25 -2.02 -18.82
N LYS A 393 -0.77 -1.15 -18.74
CA LYS A 393 -0.72 0.21 -19.32
C LYS A 393 0.31 1.09 -18.62
N ILE A 394 0.39 1.05 -17.29
CA ILE A 394 1.38 1.78 -16.50
C ILE A 394 2.80 1.30 -16.82
N LYS A 395 3.06 0.00 -16.85
CA LYS A 395 4.38 -0.55 -17.21
C LYS A 395 4.78 -0.19 -18.64
N ALA A 396 3.84 -0.18 -19.58
CA ALA A 396 4.11 0.26 -20.96
C ALA A 396 4.47 1.76 -21.04
N LEU A 397 3.86 2.60 -20.20
CA LEU A 397 4.06 4.06 -20.21
C LEU A 397 5.24 4.52 -19.36
N LYS A 398 5.42 3.92 -18.18
CA LYS A 398 6.40 4.30 -17.16
C LYS A 398 7.63 3.38 -17.13
N GLY A 399 7.57 2.21 -17.78
CA GLY A 399 8.63 1.23 -17.82
C GLY A 399 8.55 0.17 -16.71
N TYR A 400 9.22 -0.96 -16.97
CA TYR A 400 9.54 -1.98 -15.96
C TYR A 400 10.85 -1.62 -15.25
N VAL A 401 11.08 -2.17 -14.06
CA VAL A 401 12.34 -1.99 -13.32
C VAL A 401 13.53 -2.35 -14.21
N THR A 402 13.51 -3.51 -14.89
CA THR A 402 14.59 -3.96 -15.79
C THR A 402 15.03 -2.86 -16.77
N SER A 403 14.08 -2.08 -17.31
CA SER A 403 14.36 -1.01 -18.27
C SER A 403 15.05 0.20 -17.64
N HIS A 404 14.72 0.51 -16.38
CA HIS A 404 15.30 1.62 -15.63
C HIS A 404 16.70 1.29 -15.11
N VAL A 405 16.89 0.10 -14.56
CA VAL A 405 18.16 -0.28 -13.91
C VAL A 405 19.27 -0.61 -14.91
N ALA A 406 18.92 -1.00 -16.14
CA ALA A 406 19.91 -1.35 -17.17
C ALA A 406 20.88 -0.19 -17.53
N ASN A 407 20.48 1.06 -17.30
CA ASN A 407 21.29 2.25 -17.56
C ASN A 407 21.51 3.08 -16.29
N GLU A 408 21.36 2.50 -15.10
CA GLU A 408 21.59 3.21 -13.86
C GLU A 408 23.08 3.55 -13.73
N GLY A 409 23.38 4.85 -13.63
CA GLY A 409 24.73 5.36 -13.39
C GLY A 409 25.10 5.36 -11.90
N ASP A 410 26.36 5.70 -11.61
CA ASP A 410 26.90 5.69 -10.24
C ASP A 410 26.31 6.76 -9.29
N ASP A 411 25.52 7.71 -9.82
CA ASP A 411 24.94 8.84 -9.07
C ASP A 411 23.53 8.55 -8.50
N GLY A 412 23.19 7.28 -8.30
CA GLY A 412 21.91 6.84 -7.74
C GLY A 412 21.74 7.10 -6.23
N ARG A 413 22.83 7.41 -5.51
CA ARG A 413 22.81 7.64 -4.04
C ARG A 413 21.92 8.83 -3.65
N ILE A 414 21.16 8.68 -2.57
CA ILE A 414 20.41 9.79 -1.96
C ILE A 414 21.32 10.56 -1.00
N GLU A 415 21.41 11.87 -1.19
CA GLU A 415 21.91 12.79 -0.17
C GLU A 415 20.78 13.08 0.82
N TRP A 416 20.83 12.40 1.97
CA TRP A 416 19.79 12.42 2.99
C TRP A 416 19.80 13.72 3.82
N GLU A 417 18.65 14.37 3.86
CA GLU A 417 18.34 15.38 4.88
C GLU A 417 18.15 14.68 6.23
N THR A 418 18.85 15.18 7.23
CA THR A 418 18.88 14.59 8.59
C THR A 418 17.71 15.02 9.46
N LYS A 419 16.99 16.07 9.06
CA LYS A 419 15.83 16.60 9.77
C LYS A 419 14.59 16.52 8.88
N PRO A 420 13.41 16.26 9.46
CA PRO A 420 12.16 16.39 8.72
C PRO A 420 11.92 17.86 8.35
N PRO A 421 11.01 18.14 7.39
CA PRO A 421 10.53 19.49 7.12
C PRO A 421 9.97 20.10 8.40
N GLU A 422 10.18 21.40 8.64
CA GLU A 422 9.65 22.06 9.87
C GLU A 422 8.12 21.95 9.96
N LYS A 423 7.46 22.05 8.81
CA LYS A 423 6.02 21.92 8.68
C LYS A 423 5.65 20.92 7.61
N VAL A 424 4.53 20.24 7.83
CA VAL A 424 3.96 19.28 6.89
C VAL A 424 2.49 19.60 6.68
N LYS A 425 2.02 19.40 5.45
CA LYS A 425 0.65 19.63 5.03
C LYS A 425 -0.31 18.66 5.72
N CYS A 426 -1.14 19.20 6.60
CA CYS A 426 -2.35 18.59 7.11
C CYS A 426 -3.47 18.73 6.07
N MET A 427 -4.13 17.62 5.74
CA MET A 427 -5.20 17.55 4.75
C MET A 427 -6.27 16.54 5.20
N PRO A 428 -7.14 16.84 6.20
CA PRO A 428 -8.16 15.90 6.67
C PRO A 428 -9.11 15.47 5.55
N ASP A 429 -9.35 16.37 4.61
CA ASP A 429 -10.02 16.16 3.33
C ASP A 429 -9.38 17.06 2.26
N HIS A 430 -9.78 16.93 1.00
CA HIS A 430 -9.16 17.66 -0.11
C HIS A 430 -9.42 19.18 -0.07
N GLN A 431 -10.44 19.67 0.63
CA GLN A 431 -10.76 21.09 0.72
C GLN A 431 -10.08 21.78 1.91
N HIS A 432 -9.87 21.06 3.01
CA HIS A 432 -9.27 21.62 4.23
C HIS A 432 -7.78 21.29 4.32
N GLN A 433 -6.96 22.27 3.98
CA GLN A 433 -5.54 22.08 3.75
C GLN A 433 -4.71 23.14 4.47
N THR A 434 -3.87 22.75 5.42
CA THR A 434 -3.02 23.70 6.19
C THR A 434 -1.65 23.12 6.50
N PHE A 435 -0.63 23.96 6.66
CA PHE A 435 0.67 23.54 7.16
C PHE A 435 0.72 23.59 8.68
N VAL A 436 1.05 22.46 9.29
CA VAL A 436 1.21 22.31 10.75
C VAL A 436 2.64 21.85 11.06
N ASP A 437 3.08 22.00 12.31
CA ASP A 437 4.36 21.45 12.77
C ASP A 437 4.42 19.93 12.48
N TRP A 438 5.54 19.44 11.95
CA TRP A 438 5.64 18.04 11.51
C TRP A 438 5.38 17.03 12.65
N ASP A 439 5.71 17.40 13.89
CA ASP A 439 5.61 16.63 15.13
C ASP A 439 4.39 17.01 16.00
N GLU A 440 3.40 17.71 15.45
CA GLU A 440 2.15 18.04 16.14
C GLU A 440 1.53 16.81 16.85
N GLY A 441 1.14 16.89 18.12
CA GLY A 441 0.59 15.74 18.84
C GLY A 441 1.61 14.70 19.33
N LEU A 442 2.90 14.81 18.96
CA LEU A 442 3.99 14.04 19.59
C LEU A 442 4.65 14.79 20.75
N ARG A 443 4.52 16.12 20.80
CA ARG A 443 5.04 16.94 21.89
C ARG A 443 4.20 16.76 23.16
N PRO A 444 4.81 16.61 24.35
CA PRO A 444 4.07 16.70 25.60
C PRO A 444 3.36 18.06 25.70
N ARG A 445 2.07 18.08 26.05
CA ARG A 445 1.38 19.34 26.35
C ARG A 445 2.06 19.98 27.55
N LEU A 446 2.81 21.06 27.32
CA LEU A 446 3.25 21.91 28.42
C LEU A 446 1.98 22.52 29.05
N PRO A 447 1.81 22.47 30.38
CA PRO A 447 0.66 23.10 31.01
C PRO A 447 0.65 24.60 30.66
N GLU A 448 -0.47 25.07 30.12
CA GLU A 448 -0.67 26.49 29.85
C GLU A 448 -0.37 27.28 31.13
N LYS A 449 0.61 28.18 31.07
CA LYS A 449 0.78 29.18 32.11
C LYS A 449 -0.52 29.98 32.14
N GLN A 450 -1.32 29.79 33.18
CA GLN A 450 -2.37 30.74 33.55
C GLN A 450 -1.74 32.11 33.69
N THR A 451 -1.83 32.93 32.65
CA THR A 451 -1.62 34.36 32.74
C THR A 451 -2.76 34.92 33.57
N ASN A 452 -2.55 34.97 34.88
CA ASN A 452 -3.35 35.79 35.79
C ASN A 452 -3.23 37.25 35.32
N ARG A 453 -4.25 37.73 34.61
CA ARG A 453 -4.49 39.17 34.48
C ARG A 453 -5.07 39.64 35.79
N THR A 454 -4.22 40.24 36.64
CA THR A 454 -4.64 41.17 37.70
C THR A 454 -5.18 42.46 37.09
#